data_AF-A0A7Y5NVJ7-F1
#
_entry.id   AF-A0A7Y5NVJ7-F1
#
_cell.length_a   1.000
_cell.length_b   1.000
_cell.length_c   1.000
_cell.angle_alpha   90.00
_cell.angle_beta   90.00
_cell.angle_gamma   90.00
#
_symmetry.space_group_name_H-M   'P 1'
#
loop_
_entity.id
_entity.type
_entity.pdbx_description
1 polymer ?
#
loop_
_entity_poly.entity_id
_entity_poly.type
_entity_poly.pdbx_seq_one_letter_code
_entity_poly.pdbx_strand_id
1 'polypeptide(L)'
;MTIRILTACLLVIATACSGPSSVGEEGEDAAACEVPAMQELYPGPLPPNPDEDRPKAGACIAQKHDVIVVLGCPSNADGSASDCQTERADIASNLHTAGYGDHFIVTGGAVHNEFSEADTLRDLLLERDISSEAIVVEPLAEHTDENIYYSSIVMQEHGWRSGLVVSDSAGQLLYNALCDSNCCVDLGRLTVVDLDGVAVGHYVLYPDARPVTDEECNHVEDARMGVCLLLGSRRACKDHFEL
;
A
#
# COMPACT_ATOMS: atom_id res chain seq x y z
N MET A 1 14.13 -67.18 13.08
CA MET A 1 13.87 -66.05 14.00
C MET A 1 14.67 -64.88 13.47
N THR A 2 14.04 -64.05 12.62
CA THR A 2 14.74 -63.01 11.84
C THR A 2 13.93 -61.73 12.01
N ILE A 3 14.42 -60.83 12.85
CA ILE A 3 13.76 -59.57 13.18
C ILE A 3 14.07 -58.59 12.05
N ARG A 4 13.05 -58.20 11.28
CA ARG A 4 13.13 -57.08 10.32
C ARG A 4 12.86 -55.80 11.08
N ILE A 5 13.88 -54.96 11.21
CA ILE A 5 13.76 -53.59 11.71
C ILE A 5 13.23 -52.75 10.55
N LEU A 6 11.97 -52.33 10.63
CA LEU A 6 11.43 -51.28 9.76
C LEU A 6 11.92 -49.92 10.29
N THR A 7 12.87 -49.32 9.59
CA THR A 7 13.23 -47.92 9.78
C THR A 7 12.15 -47.07 9.10
N ALA A 8 11.20 -46.55 9.88
CA ALA A 8 10.28 -45.53 9.41
C ALA A 8 11.06 -44.22 9.25
N CYS A 9 11.38 -43.86 8.01
CA CYS A 9 11.93 -42.55 7.67
C CYS A 9 10.79 -41.54 7.82
N LEU A 10 10.74 -40.84 8.95
CA LEU A 10 9.80 -39.75 9.18
C LEU A 10 10.25 -38.58 8.31
N LEU A 11 9.64 -38.44 7.13
CA LEU A 11 9.85 -37.31 6.24
C LEU A 11 9.17 -36.09 6.89
N VAL A 12 9.93 -35.30 7.62
CA VAL A 12 9.50 -33.97 8.07
C VAL A 12 9.50 -33.08 6.83
N ILE A 13 8.33 -32.88 6.23
CA ILE A 13 8.15 -31.82 5.23
C ILE A 13 8.26 -30.52 6.02
N ALA A 14 9.42 -29.89 5.96
CA ALA A 14 9.56 -28.49 6.33
C ALA A 14 8.80 -27.70 5.25
N THR A 15 7.51 -27.45 5.47
CA THR A 15 6.81 -26.37 4.78
C THR A 15 7.50 -25.08 5.20
N ALA A 16 8.40 -24.59 4.34
CA ALA A 16 8.85 -23.23 4.44
C ALA A 16 7.58 -22.35 4.51
N CYS A 17 7.45 -21.58 5.58
CA CYS A 17 6.37 -20.61 5.74
C CYS A 17 6.66 -19.44 4.80
N SER A 18 6.59 -19.69 3.50
CA SER A 18 6.68 -18.68 2.46
C SER A 18 5.27 -18.20 2.18
N GLY A 19 5.07 -16.88 2.11
CA GLY A 19 3.79 -16.29 1.70
C GLY A 19 3.41 -16.72 0.27
N PRO A 20 2.18 -16.38 -0.18
CA PRO A 20 1.72 -16.77 -1.51
C PRO A 20 2.56 -16.10 -2.60
N SER A 21 2.70 -16.75 -3.76
CA SER A 21 3.44 -16.21 -4.90
C SER A 21 2.67 -15.14 -5.69
N SER A 22 1.33 -15.14 -5.58
CA SER A 22 0.44 -14.12 -6.15
C SER A 22 -0.73 -13.85 -5.22
N VAL A 23 -1.35 -12.68 -5.37
CA VAL A 23 -2.47 -12.19 -4.55
C VAL A 23 -3.54 -11.60 -5.47
N GLY A 24 -4.83 -11.87 -5.19
CA GLY A 24 -5.94 -11.35 -6.00
C GLY A 24 -6.11 -12.06 -7.34
N GLU A 25 -6.02 -13.40 -7.35
CA GLU A 25 -6.36 -14.20 -8.53
C GLU A 25 -7.88 -14.34 -8.72
N GLU A 26 -8.62 -14.39 -7.61
CA GLU A 26 -10.08 -14.50 -7.57
C GLU A 26 -10.71 -13.14 -7.26
N GLY A 27 -11.87 -12.86 -7.88
CA GLY A 27 -12.57 -11.58 -7.81
C GLY A 27 -13.05 -11.15 -9.19
N GLU A 28 -14.23 -10.55 -9.26
CA GLU A 28 -14.82 -10.10 -10.53
C GLU A 28 -14.23 -8.76 -11.00
N ASP A 29 -13.87 -7.87 -10.06
CA ASP A 29 -13.29 -6.55 -10.31
C ASP A 29 -12.27 -6.17 -9.20
N ALA A 30 -11.56 -5.05 -9.39
CA ALA A 30 -10.51 -4.59 -8.49
C ALA A 30 -11.01 -4.26 -7.07
N ALA A 31 -12.28 -3.86 -6.91
CA ALA A 31 -12.88 -3.56 -5.62
C ALA A 31 -13.42 -4.82 -4.92
N ALA A 32 -13.75 -5.87 -5.67
CA ALA A 32 -14.21 -7.16 -5.17
C ALA A 32 -13.08 -8.21 -5.07
N CYS A 33 -11.82 -7.77 -5.18
CA CYS A 33 -10.65 -8.64 -5.06
C CYS A 33 -10.51 -9.24 -3.66
N GLU A 34 -10.48 -10.57 -3.59
CA GLU A 34 -10.12 -11.24 -2.36
C GLU A 34 -8.60 -11.24 -2.17
N VAL A 35 -8.15 -10.68 -1.05
CA VAL A 35 -6.74 -10.65 -0.66
C VAL A 35 -6.53 -11.40 0.68
N PRO A 36 -5.45 -12.18 0.84
CA PRO A 36 -5.18 -12.92 2.06
C PRO A 36 -5.01 -12.03 3.30
N ALA A 37 -5.13 -12.63 4.49
CA ALA A 37 -4.78 -11.97 5.75
C ALA A 37 -3.30 -11.54 5.78
N MET A 38 -2.95 -10.48 6.52
CA MET A 38 -1.55 -10.07 6.69
C MET A 38 -0.68 -11.20 7.26
N GLN A 39 -1.24 -12.05 8.13
CA GLN A 39 -0.56 -13.22 8.69
C GLN A 39 -0.27 -14.30 7.63
N GLU A 40 -1.07 -14.39 6.58
CA GLU A 40 -0.84 -15.33 5.47
C GLU A 40 0.19 -14.78 4.49
N LEU A 41 0.18 -13.47 4.26
CA LEU A 41 1.18 -12.78 3.44
C LEU A 41 2.56 -12.77 4.12
N TYR A 42 2.57 -12.58 5.43
CA TYR A 42 3.79 -12.39 6.23
C TYR A 42 3.78 -13.29 7.48
N PRO A 43 3.84 -14.62 7.35
CA PRO A 43 3.65 -15.56 8.46
C PRO A 43 4.82 -15.63 9.46
N GLY A 44 5.95 -14.98 9.15
CA GLY A 44 7.15 -15.00 9.98
C GLY A 44 7.04 -14.10 11.21
N PRO A 45 7.82 -14.37 12.28
CA PRO A 45 7.92 -13.49 13.45
C PRO A 45 8.89 -12.32 13.24
N LEU A 46 9.40 -12.14 12.02
CA LEU A 46 10.37 -11.13 11.62
C LEU A 46 9.77 -10.30 10.50
N PRO A 47 10.13 -9.02 10.41
CA PRO A 47 9.57 -8.16 9.39
C PRO A 47 9.90 -8.67 7.99
N PRO A 48 8.96 -8.58 7.05
CA PRO A 48 9.24 -8.90 5.66
C PRO A 48 10.40 -8.04 5.16
N ASN A 49 11.33 -8.66 4.44
CA ASN A 49 12.42 -7.94 3.81
C ASN A 49 11.84 -7.12 2.63
N PRO A 50 11.93 -5.78 2.64
CA PRO A 50 11.36 -4.95 1.58
C PRO A 50 12.07 -5.14 0.23
N ASP A 51 13.27 -5.72 0.24
CA ASP A 51 14.06 -6.04 -0.96
C ASP A 51 13.83 -7.48 -1.47
N GLU A 52 13.02 -8.30 -0.78
CA GLU A 52 12.62 -9.63 -1.24
C GLU A 52 11.43 -9.60 -2.20
N ASP A 53 11.24 -10.70 -2.93
CA ASP A 53 10.16 -10.84 -3.90
C ASP A 53 8.79 -10.72 -3.21
N ARG A 54 8.04 -9.71 -3.64
CA ARG A 54 6.64 -9.47 -3.27
C ARG A 54 5.74 -10.49 -3.97
N PRO A 55 4.53 -10.79 -3.43
CA PRO A 55 3.53 -11.50 -4.21
C PRO A 55 3.18 -10.71 -5.48
N LYS A 56 3.05 -11.41 -6.60
CA LYS A 56 2.59 -10.80 -7.85
C LYS A 56 1.11 -10.42 -7.77
N ALA A 57 0.74 -9.34 -8.45
CA ALA A 57 -0.66 -9.01 -8.69
C ALA A 57 -1.30 -10.10 -9.55
N GLY A 58 -2.34 -10.74 -9.01
CA GLY A 58 -3.20 -11.68 -9.72
C GLY A 58 -4.19 -10.94 -10.61
N ALA A 59 -5.00 -11.70 -11.35
CA ALA A 59 -5.86 -11.15 -12.41
C ALA A 59 -6.82 -10.05 -11.96
N CYS A 60 -7.38 -10.13 -10.74
CA CYS A 60 -8.33 -9.13 -10.27
C CYS A 60 -7.63 -7.82 -9.84
N ILE A 61 -6.34 -7.86 -9.49
CA ILE A 61 -5.55 -6.65 -9.18
C ILE A 61 -4.83 -6.13 -10.44
N ALA A 62 -4.46 -6.99 -11.39
CA ALA A 62 -3.81 -6.60 -12.63
C ALA A 62 -4.80 -6.06 -13.68
N GLN A 63 -5.62 -5.09 -13.28
CA GLN A 63 -6.62 -4.43 -14.11
C GLN A 63 -6.83 -2.98 -13.70
N LYS A 64 -7.70 -2.27 -14.42
CA LYS A 64 -8.00 -0.87 -14.16
C LYS A 64 -8.66 -0.65 -12.79
N HIS A 65 -8.20 0.36 -12.08
CA HIS A 65 -8.72 0.87 -10.81
C HIS A 65 -9.40 2.22 -11.03
N ASP A 66 -10.19 2.66 -10.04
CA ASP A 66 -10.87 3.95 -10.11
C ASP A 66 -9.87 5.11 -10.04
N VAL A 67 -8.80 4.97 -9.24
CA VAL A 67 -7.85 6.05 -8.96
C VAL A 67 -6.42 5.56 -8.74
N ILE A 68 -5.44 6.40 -9.06
CA ILE A 68 -4.02 6.24 -8.68
C ILE A 68 -3.71 7.26 -7.58
N VAL A 69 -3.39 6.78 -6.38
CA VAL A 69 -3.03 7.61 -5.23
C VAL A 69 -1.50 7.76 -5.19
N VAL A 70 -1.01 8.97 -5.34
CA VAL A 70 0.42 9.29 -5.34
C VAL A 70 0.79 9.94 -4.02
N LEU A 71 1.56 9.21 -3.20
CA LEU A 71 1.94 9.68 -1.88
C LEU A 71 2.93 10.85 -1.95
N GLY A 72 2.81 11.79 -1.03
CA GLY A 72 3.69 12.94 -0.87
C GLY A 72 5.09 12.55 -0.38
N CYS A 73 6.07 13.28 -0.87
CA CYS A 73 7.39 13.34 -0.26
C CYS A 73 7.99 14.75 -0.43
N PRO A 74 8.97 15.14 0.40
CA PRO A 74 9.38 16.53 0.51
C PRO A 74 10.01 17.08 -0.78
N SER A 75 9.66 18.31 -1.13
CA SER A 75 10.38 19.08 -2.16
C SER A 75 11.77 19.48 -1.68
N ASN A 76 12.65 19.83 -2.61
CA ASN A 76 13.97 20.39 -2.26
C ASN A 76 13.81 21.73 -1.51
N ALA A 77 14.88 22.14 -0.82
CA ALA A 77 14.87 23.38 -0.02
C ALA A 77 14.62 24.66 -0.84
N ASP A 78 14.83 24.61 -2.16
CA ASP A 78 14.58 25.72 -3.10
C ASP A 78 13.20 25.64 -3.77
N GLY A 79 12.39 24.65 -3.42
CA GLY A 79 11.04 24.42 -3.98
C GLY A 79 11.03 23.63 -5.28
N SER A 80 12.18 23.22 -5.79
CA SER A 80 12.22 22.28 -6.92
C SER A 80 11.74 20.89 -6.50
N ALA A 81 11.19 20.14 -7.47
CA ALA A 81 10.81 18.75 -7.26
C ALA A 81 12.03 17.90 -6.83
N SER A 82 11.83 17.05 -5.84
CA SER A 82 12.84 16.08 -5.40
C SER A 82 12.83 14.82 -6.28
N ASP A 83 13.86 13.98 -6.13
CA ASP A 83 13.99 12.72 -6.86
C ASP A 83 12.81 11.78 -6.57
N CYS A 84 12.39 11.68 -5.29
CA CYS A 84 11.24 10.84 -4.93
C CYS A 84 9.93 11.36 -5.54
N GLN A 85 9.72 12.68 -5.61
CA GLN A 85 8.52 13.25 -6.24
C GLN A 85 8.50 12.94 -7.75
N THR A 86 9.66 13.09 -8.39
CA THR A 86 9.83 12.81 -9.82
C THR A 86 9.57 11.34 -10.12
N GLU A 87 10.16 10.42 -9.35
CA GLU A 87 9.99 8.98 -9.52
C GLU A 87 8.55 8.52 -9.28
N ARG A 88 7.88 9.06 -8.25
CA ARG A 88 6.45 8.77 -7.99
C ARG A 88 5.55 9.24 -9.12
N ALA A 89 5.81 10.44 -9.67
CA ALA A 89 5.07 10.95 -10.82
C ALA A 89 5.32 10.10 -12.08
N ASP A 90 6.55 9.62 -12.30
CA ASP A 90 6.89 8.69 -13.39
C ASP A 90 6.14 7.37 -13.25
N ILE A 91 6.15 6.76 -12.07
CA ILE A 91 5.41 5.52 -11.80
C ILE A 91 3.92 5.71 -12.07
N ALA A 92 3.31 6.77 -11.54
CA ALA A 92 1.89 7.05 -11.72
C ALA A 92 1.52 7.27 -13.19
N SER A 93 2.33 8.03 -13.94
CA SER A 93 2.15 8.25 -15.38
C SER A 93 2.29 6.96 -16.19
N ASN A 94 3.22 6.08 -15.81
CA ASN A 94 3.40 4.79 -16.47
C ASN A 94 2.21 3.85 -16.21
N LEU A 95 1.67 3.84 -14.98
CA LEU A 95 0.46 3.08 -14.64
C LEU A 95 -0.74 3.57 -15.44
N HIS A 96 -0.91 4.89 -15.57
CA HIS A 96 -1.95 5.48 -16.42
C HIS A 96 -1.81 5.07 -17.89
N THR A 97 -0.60 5.20 -18.44
CA THR A 97 -0.30 4.82 -19.83
C THR A 97 -0.57 3.34 -20.09
N ALA A 98 -0.35 2.49 -19.08
CA ALA A 98 -0.65 1.05 -19.13
C ALA A 98 -2.15 0.73 -18.95
N GLY A 99 -3.00 1.73 -18.67
CA GLY A 99 -4.45 1.58 -18.55
C GLY A 99 -4.95 1.21 -17.15
N TYR A 100 -4.11 1.36 -16.13
CA TYR A 100 -4.44 0.97 -14.75
C TYR A 100 -5.31 2.00 -13.99
N GLY A 101 -5.47 3.21 -14.49
CA GLY A 101 -6.33 4.23 -13.88
C GLY A 101 -6.30 5.54 -14.67
N ASP A 102 -7.39 6.31 -14.61
CA ASP A 102 -7.54 7.60 -15.32
C ASP A 102 -7.66 8.80 -14.38
N HIS A 103 -7.82 8.55 -13.07
CA HIS A 103 -7.93 9.58 -12.04
C HIS A 103 -6.74 9.47 -11.09
N PHE A 104 -6.39 10.60 -10.48
CA PHE A 104 -5.26 10.70 -9.58
C PHE A 104 -5.67 11.44 -8.31
N ILE A 105 -5.14 10.98 -7.19
CA ILE A 105 -5.07 11.77 -5.96
C ILE A 105 -3.59 12.01 -5.70
N VAL A 106 -3.19 13.28 -5.61
CA VAL A 106 -1.85 13.65 -5.12
C VAL A 106 -2.02 14.17 -3.69
N THR A 107 -1.37 13.53 -2.72
CA THR A 107 -1.61 13.75 -1.29
C THR A 107 -0.31 14.15 -0.58
N GLY A 108 -0.36 15.18 0.26
CA GLY A 108 0.80 15.67 1.03
C GLY A 108 0.82 17.18 1.26
N GLY A 109 0.93 17.58 2.51
CA GLY A 109 1.03 18.97 2.97
C GLY A 109 2.45 19.55 2.94
N ALA A 110 2.59 20.77 3.42
CA ALA A 110 3.87 21.50 3.49
C ALA A 110 4.54 21.29 4.87
N VAL A 111 5.03 20.08 5.11
CA VAL A 111 5.51 19.65 6.45
C VAL A 111 6.97 20.03 6.68
N HIS A 112 7.81 19.75 5.68
CA HIS A 112 9.26 19.89 5.79
C HIS A 112 9.76 21.29 5.38
N ASN A 113 9.00 21.99 4.55
CA ASN A 113 9.27 23.34 4.08
C ASN A 113 7.94 24.02 3.71
N GLU A 114 7.99 25.20 3.09
CA GLU A 114 6.78 25.97 2.72
C GLU A 114 6.07 25.46 1.46
N PHE A 115 6.62 24.46 0.77
CA PHE A 115 6.11 23.95 -0.50
C PHE A 115 5.17 22.76 -0.26
N SER A 116 3.95 22.83 -0.81
CA SER A 116 3.02 21.70 -0.77
C SER A 116 3.54 20.56 -1.65
N GLU A 117 3.68 19.38 -1.05
CA GLU A 117 4.09 18.17 -1.74
C GLU A 117 3.06 17.76 -2.80
N ALA A 118 1.76 17.85 -2.48
CA ALA A 118 0.66 17.58 -3.40
C ALA A 118 0.64 18.52 -4.61
N ASP A 119 0.86 19.83 -4.42
CA ASP A 119 0.96 20.78 -5.53
C ASP A 119 2.15 20.47 -6.45
N THR A 120 3.30 20.10 -5.88
CA THR A 120 4.50 19.74 -6.65
C THR A 120 4.25 18.47 -7.48
N LEU A 121 3.60 17.46 -6.90
CA LEU A 121 3.21 16.23 -7.60
C LEU A 121 2.18 16.49 -8.70
N ARG A 122 1.20 17.37 -8.47
CA ARG A 122 0.27 17.81 -9.53
C ARG A 122 1.06 18.36 -10.71
N ASP A 123 1.95 19.31 -10.46
CA ASP A 123 2.70 19.99 -11.54
C ASP A 123 3.55 18.99 -12.33
N LEU A 124 4.20 18.03 -11.66
CA LEU A 124 4.92 16.93 -12.31
C LEU A 124 4.03 16.04 -13.17
N LEU A 125 2.79 15.76 -12.76
CA LEU A 125 1.84 14.99 -13.57
C LEU A 125 1.35 15.79 -14.78
N LEU A 126 1.13 17.10 -14.64
CA LEU A 126 0.79 17.98 -15.76
C LEU A 126 1.91 18.01 -16.81
N GLU A 127 3.17 18.02 -16.38
CA GLU A 127 4.34 17.93 -17.26
C GLU A 127 4.42 16.59 -18.03
N ARG A 128 3.74 15.56 -17.54
CA ARG A 128 3.63 14.22 -18.16
C ARG A 128 2.34 14.06 -18.97
N ASP A 129 1.76 15.17 -19.41
CA ASP A 129 0.53 15.25 -20.22
C ASP A 129 -0.72 14.66 -19.52
N ILE A 130 -0.72 14.53 -18.19
CA ILE A 130 -1.93 14.20 -17.43
C ILE A 130 -2.82 15.45 -17.36
N SER A 131 -4.10 15.30 -17.68
CA SER A 131 -5.07 16.40 -17.59
C SER A 131 -5.25 16.86 -16.15
N SER A 132 -5.26 18.17 -15.92
CA SER A 132 -5.61 18.75 -14.62
C SER A 132 -7.00 18.31 -14.11
N GLU A 133 -7.93 17.99 -15.00
CA GLU A 133 -9.28 17.52 -14.63
C GLU A 133 -9.27 16.10 -14.05
N ALA A 134 -8.19 15.34 -14.28
CA ALA A 134 -8.01 14.00 -13.75
C ALA A 134 -7.36 13.99 -12.35
N ILE A 135 -6.80 15.12 -11.89
CA ILE A 135 -5.99 15.20 -10.68
C ILE A 135 -6.77 15.91 -9.56
N VAL A 136 -6.94 15.23 -8.44
CA VAL A 136 -7.42 15.81 -7.18
C VAL A 136 -6.21 16.07 -6.28
N VAL A 137 -6.09 17.31 -5.79
CA VAL A 137 -5.02 17.72 -4.87
C VAL A 137 -5.53 17.63 -3.44
N GLU A 138 -4.83 16.87 -2.61
CA GLU A 138 -5.09 16.68 -1.18
C GLU A 138 -3.90 17.26 -0.38
N PRO A 139 -4.01 18.47 0.20
CA PRO A 139 -2.86 19.17 0.78
C PRO A 139 -2.77 19.09 2.33
N LEU A 140 -3.61 18.29 2.99
CA LEU A 140 -3.75 18.28 4.45
C LEU A 140 -2.84 17.26 5.14
N ALA A 141 -2.45 16.18 4.47
CA ALA A 141 -1.65 15.13 5.09
C ALA A 141 -0.27 15.63 5.56
N GLU A 142 -0.01 15.59 6.87
CA GLU A 142 1.31 15.88 7.45
C GLU A 142 2.16 14.62 7.69
N HIS A 143 1.51 13.45 7.66
CA HIS A 143 2.09 12.16 7.98
C HIS A 143 1.60 11.06 7.04
N THR A 144 2.30 9.92 7.03
CA THR A 144 2.06 8.87 6.04
C THR A 144 0.71 8.15 6.19
N ASP A 145 0.22 8.01 7.43
CA ASP A 145 -1.13 7.56 7.77
C ASP A 145 -2.19 8.54 7.27
N GLU A 146 -1.94 9.84 7.43
CA GLU A 146 -2.86 10.89 6.97
C GLU A 146 -3.00 10.90 5.43
N ASN A 147 -1.94 10.59 4.69
CA ASN A 147 -2.03 10.47 3.22
C ASN A 147 -3.11 9.45 2.80
N ILE A 148 -3.13 8.28 3.44
CA ILE A 148 -4.11 7.22 3.14
C ILE A 148 -5.49 7.64 3.64
N TYR A 149 -5.59 8.20 4.84
CA TYR A 149 -6.86 8.67 5.39
C TYR A 149 -7.54 9.71 4.49
N TYR A 150 -6.86 10.81 4.16
CA TYR A 150 -7.45 11.85 3.35
C TYR A 150 -7.71 11.38 1.91
N SER A 151 -6.85 10.53 1.35
CA SER A 151 -7.13 9.88 0.06
C SER A 151 -8.40 9.03 0.12
N SER A 152 -8.66 8.35 1.24
CA SER A 152 -9.89 7.57 1.44
C SER A 152 -11.12 8.46 1.50
N ILE A 153 -11.04 9.62 2.17
CA ILE A 153 -12.13 10.61 2.18
C ILE A 153 -12.41 11.11 0.76
N VAL A 154 -11.39 11.48 0.00
CA VAL A 154 -11.54 11.90 -1.40
C VAL A 154 -12.15 10.78 -2.25
N MET A 155 -11.70 9.53 -2.09
CA MET A 155 -12.29 8.39 -2.79
C MET A 155 -13.79 8.23 -2.49
N GLN A 156 -14.19 8.36 -1.21
CA GLN A 156 -15.60 8.29 -0.81
C GLN A 156 -16.44 9.42 -1.42
N GLU A 157 -15.92 10.64 -1.44
CA GLU A 157 -16.59 11.82 -2.03
C GLU A 157 -16.81 11.66 -3.54
N HIS A 158 -15.88 11.00 -4.23
CA HIS A 158 -15.95 10.73 -5.66
C HIS A 158 -16.66 9.41 -6.02
N GLY A 159 -17.00 8.58 -5.03
CA GLY A 159 -17.58 7.25 -5.24
C GLY A 159 -16.59 6.23 -5.82
N TRP A 160 -15.28 6.47 -5.69
CA TRP A 160 -14.22 5.55 -6.06
C TRP A 160 -14.06 4.48 -4.99
N ARG A 161 -13.88 3.22 -5.40
CA ARG A 161 -13.87 2.06 -4.50
C ARG A 161 -12.52 1.36 -4.46
N SER A 162 -11.74 1.48 -5.53
CA SER A 162 -10.45 0.82 -5.71
C SER A 162 -9.37 1.81 -6.15
N GLY A 163 -8.15 1.65 -5.65
CA GLY A 163 -7.03 2.48 -6.05
C GLY A 163 -5.69 1.77 -6.05
N LEU A 164 -4.77 2.29 -6.86
CA LEU A 164 -3.35 1.92 -6.82
C LEU A 164 -2.57 3.00 -6.06
N VAL A 165 -1.90 2.62 -4.97
CA VAL A 165 -1.08 3.51 -4.14
C VAL A 165 0.37 3.44 -4.60
N VAL A 166 0.95 4.60 -4.87
CA VAL A 166 2.29 4.77 -5.47
C VAL A 166 3.25 5.41 -4.48
N SER A 167 4.45 4.83 -4.40
CA SER A 167 5.65 5.40 -3.77
C SER A 167 6.88 4.99 -4.59
N ASP A 168 7.98 5.74 -4.43
CA ASP A 168 9.32 5.39 -4.92
C ASP A 168 9.97 4.26 -4.10
N SER A 169 9.42 3.91 -2.93
CA SER A 169 9.98 2.90 -2.05
C SER A 169 9.00 1.77 -1.74
N ALA A 170 9.35 0.54 -2.15
CA ALA A 170 8.61 -0.67 -1.80
C ALA A 170 8.54 -0.89 -0.29
N GLY A 171 9.63 -0.59 0.43
CA GLY A 171 9.67 -0.67 1.89
C GLY A 171 8.75 0.34 2.55
N GLN A 172 8.71 1.57 2.04
CA GLN A 172 7.74 2.55 2.54
C GLN A 172 6.30 2.07 2.31
N LEU A 173 5.95 1.62 1.11
CA LEU A 173 4.61 1.07 0.84
C LEU A 173 4.26 -0.09 1.78
N LEU A 174 5.20 -0.99 2.01
CA LEU A 174 5.00 -2.15 2.88
C LEU A 174 4.69 -1.74 4.32
N TYR A 175 5.47 -0.82 4.89
CA TYR A 175 5.22 -0.33 6.25
C TYR A 175 3.95 0.50 6.35
N ASN A 176 3.65 1.29 5.31
CA ASN A 176 2.38 2.01 5.22
C ASN A 176 1.21 1.05 5.20
N ALA A 177 1.29 -0.05 4.43
CA ALA A 177 0.24 -1.05 4.38
C ALA A 177 0.04 -1.73 5.73
N LEU A 178 1.12 -2.27 6.31
CA LEU A 178 1.04 -3.05 7.55
C LEU A 178 0.63 -2.23 8.77
N CYS A 179 1.25 -1.07 8.95
CA CYS A 179 1.10 -0.29 10.18
C CYS A 179 0.04 0.81 10.01
N ASP A 180 0.22 1.66 9.01
CA ASP A 180 -0.47 2.95 8.94
C ASP A 180 -1.88 2.81 8.35
N SER A 181 -2.01 2.11 7.23
CA SER A 181 -3.30 1.85 6.61
C SER A 181 -4.08 0.81 7.40
N ASN A 182 -3.57 -0.43 7.51
CA ASN A 182 -4.41 -1.55 7.95
C ASN A 182 -4.73 -1.54 9.46
N CYS A 183 -3.87 -0.98 10.29
CA CYS A 183 -4.03 -0.99 11.75
C CYS A 183 -4.31 0.38 12.36
N CYS A 184 -4.41 1.42 11.53
CA CYS A 184 -4.69 2.77 11.98
C CYS A 184 -5.80 3.42 11.16
N VAL A 185 -5.72 3.42 9.83
CA VAL A 185 -6.78 3.93 8.94
C VAL A 185 -7.89 2.88 8.74
N ASP A 186 -8.91 2.90 9.59
CA ASP A 186 -10.09 1.99 9.52
C ASP A 186 -11.10 2.37 8.40
N LEU A 187 -10.61 2.59 7.17
CA LEU A 187 -11.44 2.98 6.01
C LEU A 187 -11.30 2.03 4.81
N GLY A 188 -10.26 1.20 4.80
CA GLY A 188 -10.02 0.27 3.71
C GLY A 188 -8.81 -0.63 3.97
N ARG A 189 -8.55 -1.54 3.04
CA ARG A 189 -7.47 -2.51 3.11
C ARG A 189 -6.41 -2.19 2.07
N LEU A 190 -5.16 -2.07 2.50
CA LEU A 190 -3.99 -1.87 1.64
C LEU A 190 -3.14 -3.13 1.57
N THR A 191 -2.90 -3.63 0.35
CA THR A 191 -2.08 -4.82 0.09
C THR A 191 -0.99 -4.49 -0.91
N VAL A 192 0.28 -4.76 -0.59
CA VAL A 192 1.40 -4.45 -1.49
C VAL A 192 1.70 -5.64 -2.39
N VAL A 193 1.75 -5.38 -3.70
CA VAL A 193 2.01 -6.39 -4.73
C VAL A 193 3.07 -5.93 -5.72
N ASP A 194 3.63 -6.88 -6.46
CA ASP A 194 4.36 -6.61 -7.70
C ASP A 194 3.40 -6.59 -8.90
N LEU A 195 3.23 -5.42 -9.52
CA LEU A 195 2.46 -5.25 -10.74
C LEU A 195 3.44 -4.96 -11.89
N ASP A 196 3.68 -5.98 -12.72
CA ASP A 196 4.61 -5.92 -13.86
C ASP A 196 6.01 -5.39 -13.52
N GLY A 197 6.56 -5.78 -12.36
CA GLY A 197 7.88 -5.36 -11.89
C GLY A 197 7.89 -4.05 -11.10
N VAL A 198 6.73 -3.43 -10.88
CA VAL A 198 6.58 -2.19 -10.09
C VAL A 198 5.90 -2.50 -8.76
N ALA A 199 6.38 -1.88 -7.68
CA ALA A 199 5.76 -1.98 -6.37
C ALA A 199 4.54 -1.07 -6.32
N VAL A 200 3.37 -1.63 -6.06
CA VAL A 200 2.14 -0.85 -5.88
C VAL A 200 1.36 -1.35 -4.68
N GLY A 201 0.64 -0.45 -4.02
CA GLY A 201 -0.40 -0.82 -3.09
C GLY A 201 -1.73 -0.99 -3.82
N HIS A 202 -2.37 -2.15 -3.68
CA HIS A 202 -3.78 -2.34 -4.00
C HIS A 202 -4.62 -1.88 -2.80
N TYR A 203 -5.39 -0.82 -2.98
CA TYR A 203 -6.23 -0.23 -1.94
C TYR A 203 -7.72 -0.37 -2.27
N VAL A 204 -8.50 -0.88 -1.33
CA VAL A 204 -9.94 -1.05 -1.49
C VAL A 204 -10.65 -0.57 -0.24
N LEU A 205 -11.65 0.29 -0.41
CA LEU A 205 -12.45 0.81 0.68
C LEU A 205 -13.36 -0.26 1.30
N TYR A 206 -13.69 -0.09 2.58
CA TYR A 206 -14.77 -0.86 3.19
C TYR A 206 -16.14 -0.37 2.70
N PRO A 207 -17.12 -1.27 2.54
CA PRO A 207 -17.13 -2.69 2.95
C PRO A 207 -16.66 -3.68 1.88
N ASP A 208 -16.05 -3.22 0.79
CA ASP A 208 -15.76 -4.07 -0.37
C ASP A 208 -14.56 -4.99 -0.14
N ALA A 209 -13.58 -4.53 0.63
CA ALA A 209 -12.55 -5.37 1.20
C ALA A 209 -12.98 -6.03 2.51
N ARG A 210 -12.39 -7.20 2.79
CA ARG A 210 -12.48 -7.83 4.12
C ARG A 210 -11.79 -6.95 5.17
N PRO A 211 -12.49 -6.51 6.23
CA PRO A 211 -11.89 -5.73 7.30
C PRO A 211 -10.68 -6.40 7.93
N VAL A 212 -9.66 -5.60 8.20
CA VAL A 212 -8.50 -6.02 8.98
C VAL A 212 -8.96 -6.33 10.40
N THR A 213 -8.49 -7.45 10.94
CA THR A 213 -8.88 -7.91 12.28
C THR A 213 -7.84 -7.52 13.33
N ASP A 214 -8.26 -7.44 14.60
CA ASP A 214 -7.34 -7.27 15.73
C ASP A 214 -6.23 -8.33 15.74
N GLU A 215 -6.51 -9.55 15.30
CA GLU A 215 -5.51 -10.61 15.20
C GLU A 215 -4.44 -10.31 14.13
N GLU A 216 -4.83 -9.74 12.98
CA GLU A 216 -3.89 -9.27 11.96
C GLU A 216 -3.03 -8.11 12.51
N CYS A 217 -3.60 -7.18 13.27
CA CYS A 217 -2.85 -6.08 13.87
C CYS A 217 -1.91 -6.52 15.00
N ASN A 218 -2.37 -7.39 15.90
CA ASN A 218 -1.54 -7.97 16.96
C ASN A 218 -0.32 -8.73 16.40
N HIS A 219 -0.44 -9.32 15.21
CA HIS A 219 0.66 -10.00 14.54
C HIS A 219 1.78 -9.03 14.14
N VAL A 220 1.44 -7.89 13.52
CA VAL A 220 2.43 -6.90 13.06
C VAL A 220 2.96 -6.02 14.19
N GLU A 221 2.19 -5.87 15.27
CA GLU A 221 2.61 -5.18 16.50
C GLU A 221 3.47 -6.04 17.44
N ASP A 222 3.61 -7.36 17.17
CA ASP A 222 4.54 -8.20 17.92
C ASP A 222 5.94 -7.56 17.91
N ALA A 223 6.51 -7.36 19.09
CA ALA A 223 7.80 -6.69 19.27
C ALA A 223 8.95 -7.35 18.47
N ARG A 224 8.79 -8.60 18.04
CA ARG A 224 9.73 -9.32 17.17
C ARG A 224 9.64 -8.88 15.70
N MET A 225 8.46 -8.48 15.24
CA MET A 225 8.28 -7.86 13.91
C MET A 225 8.93 -6.47 13.89
N GLY A 226 8.80 -5.70 14.97
CA GLY A 226 9.60 -4.48 15.17
C GLY A 226 9.31 -3.32 14.19
N VAL A 227 8.24 -3.41 13.39
CA VAL A 227 7.92 -2.46 12.31
C VAL A 227 6.91 -1.38 12.71
N CYS A 228 6.01 -1.69 13.65
CA CYS A 228 4.93 -0.80 14.05
C CYS A 228 5.12 -0.22 15.48
N LEU A 229 6.37 -0.15 15.97
CA LEU A 229 6.72 0.12 17.38
C LEU A 229 6.22 1.46 17.96
N LEU A 230 5.74 2.38 17.13
CA LEU A 230 5.31 3.72 17.52
C LEU A 230 3.86 4.05 17.09
N LEU A 231 3.06 3.08 16.66
CA LEU A 231 1.68 3.32 16.19
C LEU A 231 0.84 4.10 17.21
N GLY A 232 0.82 3.69 18.48
CA GLY A 232 0.06 4.38 19.53
C GLY A 232 0.53 5.80 19.89
N SER A 233 1.65 6.25 19.30
CA SER A 233 2.13 7.64 19.43
C SER A 233 1.84 8.51 18.21
N ARG A 234 1.36 7.92 17.11
CA ARG A 234 0.98 8.66 15.91
C ARG A 234 -0.38 9.34 16.15
N ARG A 235 -0.45 10.62 15.78
CA ARG A 235 -1.59 11.51 16.06
C ARG A 235 -2.88 10.97 15.43
N ALA A 236 -2.79 10.52 14.18
CA ALA A 236 -3.91 9.98 13.43
C ALA A 236 -4.47 8.68 14.04
N CYS A 237 -3.60 7.82 14.59
CA CYS A 237 -3.99 6.54 15.18
C CYS A 237 -4.55 6.65 16.61
N LYS A 238 -4.17 7.69 17.35
CA LYS A 238 -4.49 7.82 18.78
C LYS A 238 -5.90 8.34 19.04
N ASP A 239 -6.42 9.19 18.16
CA ASP A 239 -7.68 9.90 18.34
C ASP A 239 -8.68 9.61 17.19
N HIS A 240 -8.56 8.48 16.49
CA HIS A 240 -9.43 8.09 15.35
C HIS A 240 -9.59 9.17 14.27
N PHE A 241 -8.51 9.89 13.94
CA PHE A 241 -8.55 11.01 13.00
C PHE A 241 -9.53 12.16 13.37
N GLU A 242 -9.86 12.33 14.66
CA GLU A 242 -10.44 13.57 15.18
C GLU A 242 -9.37 14.69 15.16
N LEU A 243 -9.03 15.17 13.96
CA LEU A 243 -8.12 16.29 13.72
C LEU A 243 -8.74 17.64 14.11
#